data_AF-A0A485PSR2-F1
#
_entry.id   AF-A0A485PSR2-F1
#
_cell.length_a   1.000
_cell.length_b   1.000
_cell.length_c   1.000
_cell.angle_alpha   90.00
_cell.angle_beta   90.00
_cell.angle_gamma   90.00
#
_symmetry.space_group_name_H-M   'P 1'
#
loop_
_entity.id
_entity.type
_entity.pdbx_description
1 polymer ?
#
loop_
_entity_poly.entity_id
_entity_poly.type
_entity_poly.pdbx_seq_one_letter_code
_entity_poly.pdbx_strand_id
1 'polypeptide(L)' 'MLGVPANRILVRVKRMGGGFGGKETRSTVVSTAVALAAYKTGRPVRCMLDRDEDMLITGGRHPFLARYKVLVVGSY' A
#
# COMPACT_ATOMS: atom_id res chain seq x y z
N MET A 1 -6.29 -4.09 -15.05
CA MET A 1 -5.06 -3.42 -15.54
C MET A 1 -4.56 -3.99 -16.86
N LEU A 2 -3.97 -5.20 -16.90
CA LEU A 2 -3.37 -5.77 -18.12
C LEU A 2 -4.36 -6.48 -19.06
N GLY A 3 -5.63 -6.64 -18.66
CA GLY A 3 -6.64 -7.34 -19.46
C GLY A 3 -6.42 -8.85 -19.62
N VAL A 4 -5.50 -9.45 -18.85
CA VAL A 4 -5.24 -10.90 -18.87
C VAL A 4 -5.93 -11.61 -17.71
N PRO A 5 -6.29 -12.90 -17.87
CA PRO A 5 -6.83 -13.71 -16.78
C PRO A 5 -5.83 -13.85 -15.62
N ALA A 6 -6.35 -13.95 -14.39
CA ALA A 6 -5.54 -13.99 -13.18
C ALA A 6 -4.56 -15.17 -13.13
N ASN A 7 -4.91 -16.31 -13.74
CA ASN A 7 -4.04 -17.49 -13.81
C ASN A 7 -2.77 -17.29 -14.66
N ARG A 8 -2.66 -16.18 -15.42
CA ARG A 8 -1.43 -15.80 -16.12
C ARG A 8 -0.49 -14.93 -15.28
N ILE A 9 -0.88 -14.55 -14.07
CA ILE A 9 -0.11 -13.67 -13.19
C ILE A 9 0.35 -14.45 -11.96
N LEU A 10 1.67 -14.55 -11.78
CA LEU A 10 2.29 -15.15 -10.61
C LEU A 10 2.94 -14.07 -9.75
N VAL A 11 2.51 -13.97 -8.48
CA VAL A 11 3.11 -13.07 -7.48
C VAL A 11 3.86 -13.91 -6.46
N ARG A 12 5.13 -13.60 -6.20
CA ARG A 12 5.98 -14.32 -5.23
C ARG A 12 6.58 -13.36 -4.22
N VAL A 13 6.46 -13.68 -2.94
CA VAL A 13 7.05 -12.90 -1.84
C VAL A 13 7.82 -13.85 -0.92
N LYS A 14 9.14 -13.63 -0.76
CA LYS A 14 9.97 -14.45 0.15
C LYS A 14 9.93 -13.92 1.59
N ARG A 15 10.15 -12.62 1.76
CA ARG A 15 10.08 -11.88 3.04
C ARG A 15 9.94 -10.40 2.76
N MET A 16 9.44 -9.64 3.73
CA MET A 16 9.37 -8.18 3.69
C MET A 16 10.16 -7.58 4.87
N GLY A 17 10.90 -6.50 4.62
CA GLY A 17 11.55 -5.71 5.67
C GLY A 17 10.56 -4.77 6.34
N GLY A 18 9.58 -5.32 7.07
CA GLY A 18 8.48 -4.56 7.69
C GLY A 18 7.38 -4.13 6.71
N GLY A 19 6.15 -4.06 7.21
CA GLY A 19 4.95 -3.73 6.43
C GLY A 19 3.95 -2.86 7.18
N PHE A 20 3.68 -3.15 8.46
CA PHE A 20 2.87 -2.33 9.38
C PHE A 20 1.54 -1.81 8.79
N GLY A 21 0.89 -2.59 7.93
CA GLY A 21 -0.33 -2.23 7.19
C GLY A 21 -0.10 -1.46 5.87
N GLY A 22 1.01 -0.72 5.75
CA GLY A 22 1.32 0.07 4.55
C GLY A 22 1.53 -0.75 3.28
N LYS A 23 1.89 -2.03 3.37
CA LYS A 23 2.12 -2.91 2.21
C LYS A 23 0.96 -3.84 1.85
N GLU A 24 -0.13 -3.79 2.61
CA GLU A 24 -1.31 -4.65 2.41
C GLU A 24 -2.02 -4.32 1.09
N THR A 25 -2.30 -3.04 0.86
CA THR A 25 -3.03 -2.57 -0.33
C THR A 25 -2.24 -1.55 -1.14
N ARG A 26 -1.48 -0.65 -0.51
CA ARG A 26 -0.80 0.46 -1.20
C ARG A 26 0.33 0.01 -2.12
N SER A 27 0.90 -1.16 -1.87
CA SER A 27 1.90 -1.79 -2.75
C SER A 27 1.38 -2.07 -4.16
N THR A 28 0.05 -2.14 -4.35
CA THR A 28 -0.58 -2.35 -5.66
C THR A 28 -0.35 -1.20 -6.64
N VAL A 29 -0.19 0.03 -6.17
CA VAL A 29 0.07 1.20 -7.03
C VAL A 29 1.40 1.02 -7.76
N VAL A 30 2.46 0.67 -7.02
CA VAL A 30 3.78 0.44 -7.59
C VAL A 30 3.81 -0.84 -8.43
N SER A 31 3.24 -1.94 -7.94
CA SER A 31 3.30 -3.23 -8.64
C SER A 31 2.52 -3.22 -9.94
N THR A 32 1.38 -2.53 -10.00
CA THR A 32 0.62 -2.36 -11.24
C THR A 32 1.40 -1.50 -12.23
N ALA A 33 1.90 -0.33 -11.84
CA ALA A 33 2.71 0.52 -12.71
C ALA A 33 3.90 -0.23 -13.34
N VAL A 34 4.64 -1.00 -12.52
CA VAL A 34 5.74 -1.87 -12.99
C VAL A 34 5.25 -2.96 -13.94
N ALA A 35 4.12 -3.60 -13.65
CA ALA A 35 3.56 -4.64 -14.52
C ALA A 35 3.18 -4.08 -15.90
N LEU A 36 2.61 -2.87 -15.97
CA LEU A 36 2.31 -2.20 -17.23
C LEU A 36 3.58 -1.79 -17.99
N ALA A 37 4.58 -1.27 -17.30
CA ALA A 37 5.86 -0.93 -17.91
C ALA A 37 6.53 -2.19 -18.51
N ALA A 38 6.54 -3.30 -17.79
CA ALA A 38 7.07 -4.57 -18.28
C ALA A 38 6.26 -5.10 -19.48
N TYR A 39 4.93 -5.02 -19.41
CA TYR A 39 4.06 -5.44 -20.51
C TYR A 39 4.27 -4.61 -21.78
N LYS A 40 4.43 -3.29 -21.65
CA LYS A 40 4.66 -2.38 -22.79
C LYS A 40 6.05 -2.49 -23.40
N THR A 41 7.08 -2.66 -22.56
CA THR A 41 8.47 -2.68 -23.02
C THR A 41 8.94 -4.07 -23.44
N GLY A 42 8.23 -5.13 -23.05
CA GLY A 42 8.65 -6.52 -23.29
C GLY A 42 9.91 -6.90 -22.50
N ARG A 43 10.29 -6.11 -21.49
CA ARG A 43 11.51 -6.30 -20.70
C ARG A 43 11.17 -6.40 -19.21
N PRO A 44 11.98 -7.12 -18.41
CA PRO A 44 11.85 -7.10 -16.96
C PRO A 44 12.02 -5.67 -16.41
N VAL A 45 11.10 -5.22 -15.56
CA VAL A 45 11.13 -3.90 -14.93
C VAL A 45 11.16 -4.06 -13.41
N ARG A 46 11.95 -3.21 -12.73
CA ARG A 46 12.04 -3.12 -11.27
C ARG A 46 11.83 -1.68 -10.85
N CYS A 47 11.09 -1.47 -9.77
CA CYS A 47 10.95 -0.18 -9.11
C CYS A 47 11.16 -0.36 -7.60
N MET A 48 11.95 0.52 -7.02
CA MET A 48 12.10 0.70 -5.59
C MET A 48 11.92 2.19 -5.37
N LEU A 49 10.93 2.57 -4.57
CA LEU A 49 10.70 3.97 -4.23
C LEU A 49 11.81 4.45 -3.30
N ASP A 50 12.23 5.69 -3.51
CA ASP A 50 12.99 6.41 -2.51
C ASP A 50 12.08 6.76 -1.32
N ARG A 51 12.67 7.14 -0.19
CA ARG A 51 11.93 7.30 1.06
C ARG A 51 10.89 8.42 0.99
N ASP A 52 11.25 9.53 0.37
CA ASP A 52 10.38 10.68 0.14
C ASP A 52 9.21 10.32 -0.79
N GLU A 53 9.47 9.57 -1.86
CA GLU A 53 8.43 9.04 -2.74
C GLU A 53 7.47 8.10 -1.99
N ASP A 54 8.00 7.17 -1.19
CA ASP A 54 7.20 6.23 -0.41
C ASP A 54 6.29 6.94 0.60
N MET A 55 6.81 7.94 1.32
CA MET A 55 6.06 8.75 2.26
C MET A 55 4.95 9.56 1.58
N LEU A 56 5.20 10.07 0.37
CA LEU A 56 4.23 10.84 -0.41
C LEU A 56 3.12 9.94 -0.98
N ILE A 57 3.49 8.77 -1.52
CA ILE A 57 2.60 7.93 -2.32
C ILE A 57 1.75 7.00 -1.45
N THR A 58 2.36 6.34 -0.46
CA THR A 58 1.70 5.23 0.26
C THR A 58 0.76 5.74 1.36
N GLY A 59 1.00 6.95 1.86
CA GLY A 59 0.26 7.53 2.97
C GLY A 59 0.51 6.80 4.30
N GLY A 60 -0.34 7.08 5.29
CA GLY A 60 -0.17 6.52 6.63
C GLY A 60 -1.49 6.26 7.35
N ARG A 61 -1.43 6.24 8.68
CA ARG A 61 -2.62 6.09 9.52
C ARG A 61 -3.55 7.30 9.33
N HIS A 62 -4.85 7.05 9.36
CA HIS A 62 -5.85 8.11 9.36
C HIS A 62 -5.64 9.05 10.55
N PRO A 63 -5.60 10.38 10.34
CA PRO A 63 -5.64 11.33 11.44
C PRO A 63 -7.00 11.20 12.14
N PHE A 64 -7.00 11.41 13.46
CA PHE A 64 -8.22 11.31 14.25
C PHE A 64 -8.39 12.56 15.13
N LEU A 65 -9.63 13.06 15.21
CA LEU A 65 -10.02 14.16 16.08
C LEU A 65 -11.28 13.72 16.84
N ALA A 66 -11.16 13.58 18.16
CA ALA A 66 -12.30 13.35 19.03
C ALA A 66 -12.54 14.55 19.95
N ARG A 67 -13.80 15.00 20.02
CA ARG A 67 -14.27 16.00 20.97
C ARG A 67 -15.38 15.36 21.78
N TYR A 68 -15.17 15.17 23.07
CA TYR A 68 -16.16 14.56 23.96
C TYR A 68 -16.26 15.35 25.27
N LYS A 69 -17.45 15.36 25.87
CA LYS A 69 -17.72 15.87 27.22
C LYS A 69 -18.46 14.79 27.97
N VAL A 70 -17.94 14.41 29.13
CA VAL A 70 -18.54 13.37 29.99
C VAL A 70 -18.83 13.98 31.35
N LEU A 71 -20.05 13.78 31.84
CA LEU A 71 -20.45 14.10 33.20
C LEU A 71 -20.53 12.80 33.99
N VAL A 72 -19.82 12.71 35.11
CA VAL A 72 -19.97 11.61 36.06
C VAL A 72 -20.78 12.13 37.24
N VAL A 73 -21.94 11.52 37.49
CA VAL A 73 -22.73 11.78 38.69
C VAL A 73 -22.44 10.65 39.67
N GLY A 74 -21.75 10.97 40.76
CA GLY A 74 -21.57 10.04 41.87
C GLY A 74 -22.78 10.10 42.79
N SER A 75 -23.42 8.96 43.01
CA SER A 75 -24.34 8.75 44.14
C SER A 75 -23.59 7.98 45.22
N TYR A 76 -23.25 8.67 46.32
CA TYR A 76 -23.05 8.03 47.62
C TYR A 76 -24.40 7.94 48.31
#